data_AF-A0A9C9DI22-F1
#
_entry.id   AF-A0A9C9DI22-F1
#
_cell.length_a   1.000
_cell.length_b   1.000
_cell.length_c   1.000
_cell.angle_alpha   90.00
_cell.angle_beta   90.00
_cell.angle_gamma   90.00
#
_symmetry.space_group_name_H-M   'P 1'
#
loop_
_entity.id
_entity.type
_entity.pdbx_description
1 polymer ?
#
loop_
_entity_poly.entity_id
_entity_poly.type
_entity_poly.pdbx_seq_one_letter_code
_entity_poly.pdbx_strand_id
1 'polypeptide(L)'
;LAEQLIRLSGRKPGQDIKIIYTGLRPGEKLYEELFHEEENLDKTEIDKIMLAKSRKVNWNKLCTTISQLEKETYSFDEDALRETMKKLVPEQLPAGGHDDKPNKVSLRVINNG
;
A
#
# COMPACT_ATOMS: atom_id res chain seq x y z
N LEU A 1 -12.96 10.08 -10.28
CA LEU A 1 -12.92 8.87 -11.13
C LEU A 1 -14.25 8.10 -11.16
N ALA A 2 -14.77 7.57 -10.04
CA ALA A 2 -15.99 6.76 -10.03
C ALA A 2 -17.19 7.43 -10.75
N GLU A 3 -17.46 8.70 -10.48
CA GLU A 3 -18.51 9.45 -11.19
C GLU A 3 -18.27 9.59 -12.70
N GLN A 4 -17.01 9.77 -13.12
CA GLN A 4 -16.67 9.89 -14.54
C GLN A 4 -16.92 8.55 -15.25
N LEU A 5 -16.57 7.43 -14.62
CA LEU A 5 -16.85 6.10 -15.17
C LEU A 5 -18.36 5.85 -15.29
N ILE A 6 -19.14 6.24 -14.28
CA ILE A 6 -20.61 6.14 -14.33
C ILE A 6 -21.16 6.97 -15.50
N ARG A 7 -20.69 8.22 -15.68
CA ARG A 7 -21.11 9.07 -16.81
C ARG A 7 -20.71 8.49 -18.16
N LEU A 8 -19.49 7.97 -18.28
CA LEU A 8 -19.00 7.31 -19.50
C LEU A 8 -19.81 6.06 -19.85
N SER A 9 -20.44 5.41 -18.86
CA SER A 9 -21.36 4.29 -19.09
C SER A 9 -22.79 4.73 -19.47
N GLY A 10 -23.02 6.02 -19.70
CA GLY A 10 -24.33 6.57 -20.07
C GLY A 10 -25.31 6.70 -18.90
N ARG A 11 -24.83 6.62 -17.66
CA ARG A 11 -25.63 6.64 -16.43
C ARG A 11 -25.39 7.91 -15.62
N LYS A 12 -26.37 8.26 -14.78
CA LYS A 12 -26.31 9.41 -13.86
C LYS A 12 -25.81 8.97 -12.48
N PRO A 13 -24.64 9.47 -12.02
CA PRO A 13 -24.18 9.22 -10.65
C PRO A 13 -25.19 9.71 -9.62
N GLY A 14 -25.40 8.93 -8.56
CA GLY A 14 -26.35 9.24 -7.49
C GLY A 14 -27.83 8.96 -7.82
N GLN A 15 -28.17 8.72 -9.10
CA GLN A 15 -29.52 8.36 -9.53
C GLN A 15 -29.57 6.91 -10.02
N ASP A 16 -28.86 6.59 -11.09
CA ASP A 16 -28.85 5.25 -11.68
C ASP A 16 -27.86 4.31 -10.95
N ILE A 17 -26.82 4.88 -10.34
CA ILE A 17 -25.79 4.18 -9.56
C ILE A 17 -25.43 5.03 -8.34
N LYS A 18 -25.64 4.48 -7.14
CA LYS A 18 -25.25 5.11 -5.87
C LYS A 18 -23.76 4.94 -5.60
N ILE A 19 -23.11 5.98 -5.08
CA ILE A 19 -21.73 5.93 -4.59
C ILE A 19 -21.77 5.87 -3.06
N ILE A 20 -21.02 4.93 -2.49
CA ILE A 20 -20.89 4.76 -1.04
C ILE A 20 -19.40 4.75 -0.70
N TYR A 21 -19.00 5.61 0.23
CA TYR A 21 -17.64 5.62 0.76
C TYR A 21 -17.55 4.67 1.95
N THR A 22 -16.70 3.66 1.84
CA THR A 22 -16.52 2.61 2.86
C THR A 22 -15.29 2.83 3.75
N GLY A 23 -14.55 3.90 3.53
CA GLY A 23 -13.25 4.14 4.17
C GLY A 23 -12.12 3.32 3.54
N LEU A 24 -10.91 3.55 4.04
CA LEU A 24 -9.70 2.83 3.64
C LEU A 24 -9.66 1.45 4.31
N ARG A 25 -9.15 0.47 3.57
CA ARG A 25 -8.84 -0.87 4.11
C ARG A 25 -7.51 -0.82 4.87
N PRO A 26 -7.27 -1.74 5.81
CA PRO A 26 -5.99 -1.84 6.50
C PRO A 26 -4.83 -1.94 5.50
N GLY A 27 -3.87 -1.04 5.64
CA GLY A 27 -2.70 -0.96 4.75
C GLY A 27 -2.88 -0.09 3.51
N GLU A 28 -4.07 0.46 3.24
CA GLU A 28 -4.25 1.42 2.15
C GLU A 28 -3.78 2.83 2.54
N LYS A 29 -3.18 3.51 1.57
CA LYS A 29 -2.85 4.94 1.66
C LYS A 29 -3.87 5.75 0.87
N LEU A 30 -4.25 6.93 1.39
CA LEU A 30 -5.12 7.87 0.66
C LEU A 30 -4.39 8.54 -0.51
N TYR A 31 -3.08 8.74 -0.35
CA TYR A 31 -2.18 9.32 -1.33
C TYR A 31 -0.94 8.45 -1.44
N GLU A 32 -0.51 8.18 -2.67
CA GLU A 32 0.78 7.55 -2.94
C GLU A 32 1.85 8.62 -3.09
N GLU A 33 3.00 8.41 -2.44
CA GLU A 33 4.21 9.19 -2.68
C GLU A 33 4.84 8.69 -3.99
N LEU A 34 5.17 9.59 -4.92
CA LEU A 34 5.81 9.18 -6.17
C LEU A 34 7.24 8.67 -5.93
N PHE A 35 7.91 9.25 -4.94
CA PHE A 35 9.23 8.88 -4.45
C PHE A 35 9.27 9.11 -2.94
N HIS A 36 9.94 8.22 -2.21
CA HIS A 36 10.14 8.43 -0.76
C HIS A 36 11.16 9.55 -0.51
N GLU A 37 11.04 10.26 0.61
CA GLU A 37 11.97 11.36 0.97
C GLU A 37 13.44 10.91 1.05
N GLU A 38 13.68 9.64 1.37
CA GLU A 38 15.01 9.05 1.45
C GLU A 38 15.50 8.48 0.10
N GLU A 39 14.68 8.50 -0.95
CA GLU A 39 15.10 8.06 -2.28
C GLU A 39 15.96 9.11 -2.97
N ASN A 40 17.18 8.71 -3.33
CA ASN A 40 18.09 9.56 -4.05
C ASN A 40 17.80 9.47 -5.56
N LEU A 41 17.30 10.57 -6.12
CA LEU A 41 16.91 10.69 -7.53
C LEU A 41 17.95 11.49 -8.31
N ASP A 42 18.56 10.86 -9.30
CA ASP A 42 19.41 11.54 -10.28
C ASP A 42 18.61 11.88 -11.54
N LYS A 43 19.01 12.97 -12.22
CA LYS A 43 18.46 13.31 -13.53
C LYS A 43 19.02 12.39 -14.61
N THR A 44 18.19 12.08 -15.61
CA THR A 44 18.65 11.50 -16.87
C THR A 44 18.74 12.60 -17.94
N GLU A 45 19.15 12.23 -19.17
CA GLU A 45 19.13 13.15 -20.32
C GLU A 45 17.71 13.51 -20.80
N ILE A 46 16.68 12.79 -20.35
CA ILE A 46 15.28 13.04 -20.69
C ILE A 46 14.58 13.66 -19.48
N ASP A 47 14.06 14.88 -19.63
CA ASP A 47 13.49 15.69 -18.54
C ASP A 47 12.39 15.02 -17.71
N LYS A 48 11.66 14.05 -18.30
CA LYS A 48 10.57 13.34 -17.62
C LYS A 48 10.98 11.98 -17.05
N ILE A 49 12.27 11.63 -17.09
CA ILE A 49 12.80 10.36 -16.60
C ILE A 49 13.86 10.63 -15.53
N MET A 50 13.63 10.10 -14.34
CA MET A 50 14.53 10.20 -13.19
C MET A 50 15.08 8.81 -12.86
N LEU A 51 16.33 8.74 -12.38
CA LEU A 51 16.98 7.50 -11.95
C LEU A 51 16.95 7.40 -10.43
N ALA A 52 16.13 6.49 -9.89
CA ALA A 52 16.12 6.18 -8.47
C ALA A 52 17.29 5.26 -8.10
N LYS A 53 18.11 5.68 -7.14
CA LYS A 53 19.20 4.84 -6.63
C LYS A 53 18.66 3.76 -5.72
N SER A 54 19.01 2.52 -6.00
CA SER A 54 18.78 1.41 -5.09
C SER A 54 19.95 1.26 -4.11
N ARG A 55 19.62 0.84 -2.88
CA ARG A 55 20.65 0.40 -1.92
C ARG A 55 21.30 -0.90 -2.42
N LYS A 56 22.61 -1.04 -2.22
CA LYS A 56 23.30 -2.31 -2.45
C LYS A 56 22.91 -3.30 -1.35
N VAL A 57 22.45 -4.48 -1.73
CA VAL A 57 22.08 -5.56 -0.80
C VAL A 57 23.06 -6.71 -0.97
N ASN A 58 23.47 -7.33 0.15
CA ASN A 58 24.26 -8.56 0.11
C ASN A 58 23.39 -9.73 -0.39
N TRP A 59 23.76 -10.31 -1.52
CA TRP A 59 22.99 -11.37 -2.18
C TRP A 59 22.76 -12.60 -1.28
N ASN A 60 23.79 -13.10 -0.62
CA ASN A 60 23.68 -14.25 0.26
C ASN A 60 22.73 -13.96 1.43
N LYS A 61 22.85 -12.78 2.05
CA LYS A 61 21.96 -12.34 3.12
C LYS A 61 20.51 -12.26 2.64
N LEU A 62 20.27 -11.74 1.43
CA LEU A 62 18.94 -11.66 0.83
C LEU A 62 18.35 -13.07 0.65
N CYS A 63 19.08 -13.98 0.01
CA CYS A 63 18.63 -15.36 -0.19
C CYS A 63 18.33 -16.06 1.14
N THR A 64 19.21 -15.93 2.15
CA THR A 64 18.97 -16.51 3.48
C THR A 64 17.72 -15.91 4.14
N THR A 65 17.49 -14.60 4.00
CA THR A 65 16.31 -13.94 4.57
C THR A 65 15.02 -14.41 3.88
N ILE A 66 15.04 -14.57 2.56
CA ILE A 66 13.90 -15.10 1.79
C ILE A 66 13.59 -16.55 2.19
N SER A 67 14.60 -17.41 2.31
CA SER A 67 14.41 -18.79 2.77
C SER A 67 13.89 -18.87 4.22
N GLN A 68 14.20 -17.88 5.04
CA GLN A 68 13.65 -17.78 6.40
C GLN A 68 12.16 -17.41 6.38
N LEU A 69 11.78 -16.40 5.59
CA LEU A 69 10.38 -16.01 5.39
C LEU A 69 9.52 -17.17 4.86
N GLU A 70 10.07 -17.96 3.93
CA GLU A 70 9.40 -19.14 3.40
C GLU A 70 9.10 -20.16 4.51
N LYS A 71 10.07 -20.47 5.38
CA LYS A 71 9.87 -21.37 6.52
C LYS A 71 8.82 -20.85 7.50
N GLU A 72 8.89 -19.57 7.84
CA GLU A 72 7.94 -18.91 8.75
C GLU A 72 6.51 -18.94 8.19
N THR A 73 6.38 -18.82 6.87
CA THR A 73 5.09 -18.96 6.17
C THR A 73 4.56 -20.38 6.27
N TYR A 74 5.39 -21.41 6.07
CA TYR A 74 4.97 -22.81 6.21
C TYR A 74 4.60 -23.20 7.65
N SER A 75 5.21 -22.55 8.65
CA SER A 75 4.88 -22.77 10.05
C SER A 75 3.75 -21.88 10.59
N PHE A 76 3.19 -20.98 9.77
CA PHE A 76 2.19 -19.99 10.17
C PHE A 76 2.64 -19.12 11.38
N ASP A 77 3.94 -18.84 11.48
CA ASP A 77 4.49 -17.99 12.54
C ASP A 77 4.43 -16.52 12.12
N GLU A 78 3.27 -15.88 12.33
CA GLU A 78 3.02 -14.50 11.89
C GLU A 78 3.92 -13.48 12.58
N ASP A 79 4.30 -13.71 13.84
CA ASP A 79 5.15 -12.81 14.60
C ASP A 79 6.58 -12.85 14.06
N ALA A 80 7.15 -14.04 13.87
CA ALA A 80 8.45 -14.20 13.25
C ALA A 80 8.47 -13.65 11.81
N LEU A 81 7.43 -13.92 11.03
CA LEU A 81 7.29 -13.41 9.66
C LEU A 81 7.32 -11.87 9.63
N ARG A 82 6.59 -11.23 10.54
CA ARG A 82 6.55 -9.76 10.65
C ARG A 82 7.89 -9.18 11.07
N GLU A 83 8.60 -9.83 11.98
CA GLU A 83 9.95 -9.41 12.37
C GLU A 83 10.96 -9.54 11.23
N THR A 84 10.94 -10.66 10.51
CA THR A 84 11.83 -10.91 9.37
C THR A 84 11.54 -9.94 8.23
N MET A 85 10.27 -9.63 7.96
CA MET A 85 9.87 -8.60 7.00
C MET A 85 10.40 -7.21 7.36
N LYS A 86 10.29 -6.78 8.63
CA LYS A 86 10.84 -5.49 9.09
C LYS A 86 12.35 -5.40 8.93
N LYS A 87 13.08 -6.51 9.10
CA LYS A 87 14.53 -6.56 8.86
C LYS A 87 14.88 -6.40 7.38
N LEU A 88 14.02 -6.94 6.50
CA LEU A 88 14.22 -6.89 5.07
C LEU A 88 13.87 -5.50 4.50
N VAL A 89 12.75 -4.92 4.92
CA VAL A 89 12.24 -3.62 4.47
C VAL A 89 12.02 -2.71 5.68
N PRO A 90 13.10 -2.12 6.24
CA PRO A 90 13.02 -1.30 7.45
C PRO A 90 12.22 -0.02 7.26
N GLU A 91 12.09 0.47 6.02
CA GLU A 91 11.30 1.64 5.64
C GLU A 91 9.79 1.35 5.61
N GLN A 92 9.38 0.10 5.82
CA GLN A 92 7.97 -0.29 5.85
C GLN A 92 7.26 0.43 7.01
N LEU A 93 6.44 1.42 6.64
CA LEU A 93 5.54 2.07 7.58
C LEU A 93 4.52 1.04 8.09
N PRO A 94 4.19 1.04 9.39
CA PRO A 94 3.05 0.30 9.89
C PRO A 94 1.79 0.78 9.19
N ALA A 95 0.86 -0.14 8.92
CA ALA A 95 -0.45 0.18 8.38
C ALA A 95 -1.14 1.23 9.28
N GLY A 96 -1.11 2.51 8.88
CA GLY A 96 -1.63 3.66 9.64
C GLY A 96 -0.65 4.79 9.98
N GLY A 97 0.59 4.80 9.45
CA GLY A 97 1.65 5.75 9.82
C GLY A 97 1.60 7.17 9.22
N HIS A 98 0.50 7.61 8.61
CA HIS A 98 0.33 9.01 8.22
C HIS A 98 -0.86 9.58 8.99
N ASP A 99 -0.66 10.69 9.70
CA ASP A 99 -1.59 11.37 10.62
C ASP A 99 -3.07 11.21 10.24
N ASP A 100 -3.67 10.14 10.78
CA ASP A 100 -5.08 9.86 10.65
C ASP A 100 -5.76 10.38 11.91
N LYS A 101 -6.09 11.69 11.92
CA LYS A 101 -7.05 12.20 12.90
C LYS A 101 -8.30 11.32 12.81
N PRO A 102 -8.82 10.81 13.94
CA PRO A 102 -9.71 9.66 13.93
C PRO A 102 -11.10 10.07 13.43
N ASN A 103 -11.37 9.90 12.14
CA ASN A 103 -12.76 9.78 11.69
C ASN A 103 -13.21 8.33 11.89
N LYS A 104 -13.56 8.03 13.15
CA LYS A 104 -14.27 6.82 13.54
C LYS A 104 -15.54 6.70 12.69
N VAL A 105 -15.57 5.76 11.76
CA VAL A 105 -16.83 5.29 11.17
C VAL A 105 -16.95 3.80 11.46
N SER A 106 -17.61 3.50 12.57
CA SER A 106 -18.05 2.15 12.91
C SER A 106 -19.41 1.92 12.27
N LEU A 107 -19.57 0.93 11.39
CA LEU A 107 -20.90 0.52 10.94
C LEU A 107 -21.04 -1.00 10.85
N ARG A 108 -22.13 -1.46 11.47
CA ARG A 108 -22.69 -2.81 11.41
C ARG A 108 -23.48 -2.99 10.11
N VAL A 109 -23.43 -4.19 9.55
CA VAL A 109 -24.22 -4.61 8.38
C VAL A 109 -25.69 -4.72 8.79
N ILE A 110 -26.59 -4.08 8.03
CA ILE A 110 -28.02 -4.36 8.05
C ILE A 110 -28.36 -4.95 6.69
N ASN A 111 -28.69 -6.25 6.64
CA ASN A 111 -29.23 -6.91 5.46
C ASN A 111 -30.70 -6.50 5.28
N ASN A 112 -31.05 -6.05 4.09
CA ASN A 112 -32.44 -5.91 3.69
C ASN A 112 -32.71 -6.85 2.51
N GLY A 113 -33.61 -7.81 2.76
CA GLY A 113 -34.54 -8.41 1.78
C GLY A 113 -33.94 -9.14 0.59
#